data_AF-A0A9E3P1F6-F1
#
_entry.id   AF-A0A9E3P1F6-F1
#
_cell.length_a   1.000
_cell.length_b   1.000
_cell.length_c   1.000
_cell.angle_alpha   90.00
_cell.angle_beta   90.00
_cell.angle_gamma   90.00
#
_symmetry.space_group_name_H-M   'P 1'
#
loop_
_entity.id
_entity.type
_entity.pdbx_description
1 polymer ?
#
loop_
_entity_poly.entity_id
_entity_poly.type
_entity_poly.pdbx_seq_one_letter_code
_entity_poly.pdbx_strand_id
1 'polypeptide(L)'
;MVAARSGVPTTRARRALLHALVAMVACGQVWCALELCGLTLGPPRFMFAIEGVVVLGATLRTREREPFEVARWGVIGLGTATVWAALYYAAAALTHPPAARVFDDSFLARLPLVPAFTSIYLGVHVFSVVPYCVIPEPRILRRYLLGNALIVSLSTIAWVALPVRLDRPPIPPDLPGFGAFLLRLVHQADPITNCFPSAHCSVSVYAAIGLRFAPRPLFAWGIFTAAAICASTIFIRQHYVADVAAGAGIAALIAYAITRRPRAR
;
A
#
# COMPACT_ATOMS: atom_id res chain seq x y z
N MET A 1 2.80 -35.66 -12.71
CA MET A 1 1.92 -35.65 -11.53
C MET A 1 2.64 -34.98 -10.37
N VAL A 2 2.56 -33.65 -10.26
CA VAL A 2 3.01 -32.88 -9.09
C VAL A 2 1.78 -32.17 -8.59
N ALA A 3 1.17 -32.70 -7.52
CA ALA A 3 0.05 -32.07 -6.86
C ALA A 3 0.50 -30.68 -6.39
N ALA A 4 -0.02 -29.64 -7.03
CA ALA A 4 0.06 -28.28 -6.55
C ALA A 4 -0.65 -28.23 -5.19
N ARG A 5 0.12 -28.40 -4.11
CA ARG A 5 -0.38 -28.24 -2.75
C ARG A 5 -0.95 -26.82 -2.63
N SER A 6 -2.26 -26.77 -2.41
CA SER A 6 -3.11 -25.64 -2.04
C SER A 6 -2.36 -24.34 -1.70
N GLY A 7 -2.65 -23.26 -2.43
CA GLY A 7 -2.09 -21.90 -2.24
C GLY A 7 -2.52 -21.19 -0.95
N VAL A 8 -2.58 -21.92 0.17
CA VAL A 8 -2.91 -21.43 1.50
C VAL A 8 -1.64 -21.48 2.36
N PRO A 9 -1.38 -20.45 3.20
CA PRO A 9 -0.22 -20.46 4.08
C PRO A 9 -0.10 -21.75 4.90
N THR A 10 1.13 -22.27 4.95
CA THR A 10 1.49 -23.56 5.54
C THR A 10 1.28 -23.63 7.06
N THR A 11 1.28 -22.49 7.75
CA THR A 11 1.09 -22.39 9.21
C THR A 11 -0.21 -21.65 9.57
N ARG A 12 -0.82 -22.01 10.71
CA ARG A 12 -2.03 -21.34 11.23
C ARG A 12 -1.77 -19.86 11.57
N ALA A 13 -0.62 -19.53 12.15
CA ALA A 13 -0.23 -18.15 12.45
C ALA A 13 -0.17 -17.27 11.18
N ARG A 14 0.37 -17.81 10.08
CA ARG A 14 0.41 -17.11 8.79
C ARG A 14 -0.99 -16.93 8.18
N ARG A 15 -1.92 -17.85 8.44
CA ARG A 15 -3.36 -17.68 8.12
C ARG A 15 -4.03 -16.63 9.00
N ALA A 16 -3.75 -16.61 10.30
CA ALA A 16 -4.29 -15.63 11.25
C ALA A 16 -3.87 -14.21 10.86
N LEU A 17 -2.57 -14.02 10.61
CA LEU A 17 -2.00 -12.78 10.13
C LEU A 17 -2.61 -12.37 8.79
N LEU A 18 -2.74 -13.31 7.84
CA LEU A 18 -3.40 -13.03 6.57
C LEU A 18 -4.82 -12.48 6.76
N HIS A 19 -5.65 -13.15 7.59
CA HIS A 19 -7.01 -12.69 7.86
C HIS A 19 -7.04 -11.34 8.57
N ALA A 20 -6.13 -11.09 9.51
CA ALA A 20 -5.99 -9.80 10.19
C ALA A 20 -5.70 -8.68 9.19
N LEU A 21 -4.68 -8.86 8.34
CA LEU A 21 -4.26 -7.87 7.36
C LEU A 21 -5.36 -7.62 6.32
N VAL A 22 -6.02 -8.68 5.82
CA VAL A 22 -7.14 -8.54 4.88
C VAL A 22 -8.31 -7.80 5.55
N ALA A 23 -8.62 -8.11 6.81
CA ALA A 23 -9.69 -7.44 7.55
C ALA A 23 -9.39 -5.95 7.74
N MET A 24 -8.16 -5.57 8.12
CA MET A 24 -7.74 -4.16 8.24
C MET A 24 -7.93 -3.40 6.91
N VAL A 25 -7.45 -3.96 5.79
CA VAL A 25 -7.61 -3.32 4.48
C VAL A 25 -9.09 -3.22 4.09
N ALA A 26 -9.88 -4.27 4.34
CA ALA A 26 -11.30 -4.29 4.06
C ALA A 26 -12.09 -3.28 4.92
N CYS A 27 -11.71 -3.07 6.19
CA CYS A 27 -12.29 -2.03 7.04
C CYS A 27 -12.10 -0.65 6.43
N GLY A 28 -10.88 -0.31 5.96
CA GLY A 28 -10.64 0.94 5.24
C GLY A 28 -11.52 1.11 4.00
N GLN A 29 -11.70 0.04 3.22
CA GLN A 29 -12.61 0.03 2.06
C GLN A 29 -14.08 0.28 2.45
N VAL A 30 -14.53 -0.30 3.56
CA VAL A 30 -15.88 -0.08 4.12
C VAL A 30 -16.03 1.36 4.61
N TRP A 31 -15.04 1.93 5.31
CA TRP A 31 -15.09 3.33 5.75
C TRP A 31 -15.23 4.28 4.56
N CYS A 32 -14.43 4.10 3.52
CA CYS A 32 -14.57 4.86 2.29
C CYS A 32 -15.97 4.71 1.68
N ALA A 33 -16.47 3.47 1.55
CA ALA A 33 -17.77 3.22 0.94
C ALA A 33 -18.92 3.88 1.71
N LEU A 34 -18.91 3.82 3.05
CA LEU A 34 -19.92 4.45 3.89
C LEU A 34 -19.92 5.97 3.74
N GLU A 35 -18.74 6.61 3.73
CA GLU A 35 -18.65 8.07 3.52
C GLU A 35 -19.06 8.48 2.10
N LEU A 36 -18.74 7.67 1.07
CA LEU A 36 -19.22 7.90 -0.30
C LEU A 36 -20.74 7.76 -0.42
N CYS A 37 -21.38 6.96 0.44
CA CYS A 37 -22.84 6.86 0.55
C CYS A 37 -23.46 8.01 1.37
N GLY A 38 -22.68 9.01 1.78
CA GLY A 38 -23.17 10.18 2.52
C GLY A 38 -23.23 10.01 4.04
N LEU A 39 -22.65 8.94 4.60
CA LEU A 39 -22.57 8.77 6.05
C LEU A 39 -21.37 9.52 6.62
N THR A 40 -21.63 10.48 7.49
CA THR A 40 -20.56 11.13 8.27
C THR A 40 -20.13 10.20 9.39
N LEU A 41 -18.96 9.56 9.23
CA LEU A 41 -18.45 8.61 10.21
C LEU A 41 -18.04 9.30 11.52
N GLY A 42 -18.18 8.55 12.61
CA GLY A 42 -17.96 9.02 13.98
C GLY A 42 -16.50 9.36 14.30
N PRO A 43 -16.20 9.71 15.57
CA PRO A 43 -14.87 10.14 15.96
C PRO A 43 -13.81 9.05 15.74
N PRO A 44 -12.55 9.40 15.39
CA PRO A 44 -11.52 8.43 15.02
C PRO A 44 -11.33 7.29 16.03
N ARG A 45 -11.36 7.60 17.34
CA ARG A 45 -11.26 6.60 18.42
C ARG A 45 -12.31 5.48 18.32
N PHE A 46 -13.52 5.83 17.89
CA PHE A 46 -14.63 4.87 17.76
C PHE A 46 -14.44 4.01 16.51
N MET A 47 -14.03 4.63 15.40
CA MET A 47 -13.73 3.92 14.15
C MET A 47 -12.61 2.91 14.33
N PHE A 48 -11.51 3.31 14.96
CA PHE A 48 -10.38 2.42 15.28
C PHE A 48 -10.76 1.32 16.28
N ALA A 49 -11.66 1.58 17.22
CA ALA A 49 -12.17 0.55 18.13
C ALA A 49 -12.97 -0.52 17.38
N ILE A 50 -13.84 -0.12 16.45
CA ILE A 50 -14.59 -1.08 15.60
C ILE A 50 -13.62 -1.90 14.76
N GLU A 51 -12.64 -1.25 14.12
CA GLU A 51 -11.61 -1.94 13.34
C GLU A 51 -10.84 -2.95 14.21
N GLY A 52 -10.45 -2.58 15.43
CA GLY A 52 -9.80 -3.47 16.39
C GLY A 52 -10.64 -4.70 16.72
N VAL A 53 -11.96 -4.53 16.91
CA VAL A 53 -12.88 -5.66 17.16
C VAL A 53 -12.99 -6.58 15.94
N VAL A 54 -13.11 -6.03 14.73
CA VAL A 54 -13.20 -6.82 13.49
C VAL A 54 -11.92 -7.60 13.25
N VAL A 55 -10.75 -6.96 13.41
CA VAL A 55 -9.44 -7.59 13.24
C VAL A 55 -9.21 -8.68 14.31
N LEU A 56 -9.59 -8.41 15.56
CA LEU A 56 -9.53 -9.41 16.63
C LEU A 56 -10.47 -10.59 16.34
N GLY A 57 -11.69 -10.33 15.86
CA GLY A 57 -12.62 -11.38 15.43
C GLY A 57 -12.08 -12.23 14.28
N ALA A 58 -11.37 -11.62 13.32
CA ALA A 58 -10.74 -12.31 12.20
C ALA A 58 -9.55 -13.19 12.65
N THR A 59 -8.81 -12.79 13.68
CA THR A 59 -7.66 -13.54 14.22
C THR A 59 -8.08 -14.66 15.17
N LEU A 60 -9.01 -14.40 16.10
CA LEU A 60 -9.44 -15.36 17.15
C LEU A 60 -10.13 -16.61 16.61
N ARG A 61 -10.60 -16.60 15.36
CA ARG A 61 -11.10 -17.79 14.67
C ARG A 61 -10.00 -18.82 14.35
N THR A 62 -8.73 -18.52 14.68
CA THR A 62 -7.58 -19.41 14.47
C THR A 62 -6.93 -19.76 15.81
N ARG A 63 -6.88 -21.05 16.20
CA ARG A 63 -6.28 -21.52 17.48
C ARG A 63 -4.97 -22.27 17.23
N GLU A 64 -3.87 -21.87 17.90
CA GLU A 64 -2.65 -22.61 18.36
C GLU A 64 -1.39 -21.70 18.43
N ARG A 65 -0.34 -22.13 19.18
CA ARG A 65 0.90 -21.39 19.51
C ARG A 65 1.92 -21.30 18.36
N GLU A 66 2.76 -20.25 18.42
CA GLU A 66 3.76 -19.77 17.45
C GLU A 66 4.88 -20.76 17.06
N PRO A 67 5.25 -20.84 15.76
CA PRO A 67 6.56 -21.31 15.31
C PRO A 67 7.55 -20.14 15.04
N PHE A 68 8.84 -20.38 15.32
CA PHE A 68 10.01 -19.49 15.18
C PHE A 68 10.12 -18.70 13.84
N GLU A 69 9.44 -19.13 12.78
CA GLU A 69 9.47 -18.45 11.48
C GLU A 69 8.73 -17.09 11.46
N VAL A 70 7.64 -16.92 12.21
CA VAL A 70 6.85 -15.67 12.18
C VAL A 70 7.64 -14.50 12.77
N ALA A 71 8.33 -14.71 13.89
CA ALA A 71 9.21 -13.73 14.51
C ALA A 71 10.30 -13.24 13.55
N ARG A 72 10.93 -14.15 12.80
CA ARG A 72 11.95 -13.81 11.79
C ARG A 72 11.38 -12.93 10.68
N TRP A 73 10.18 -13.22 10.17
CA TRP A 73 9.52 -12.39 9.17
C TRP A 73 9.05 -11.05 9.73
N GLY A 74 8.65 -11.00 11.00
CA GLY A 74 8.35 -9.76 11.71
C GLY A 74 9.55 -8.82 11.79
N VAL A 75 10.74 -9.34 12.14
CA VAL A 75 11.99 -8.57 12.17
C VAL A 75 12.37 -8.07 10.77
N ILE A 76 12.27 -8.92 9.74
CA ILE A 76 12.54 -8.50 8.35
C ILE A 76 11.56 -7.42 7.91
N GLY A 77 10.27 -7.57 8.21
CA GLY A 77 9.23 -6.59 7.90
C GLY A 77 9.52 -5.24 8.55
N LEU A 78 9.81 -5.23 9.85
CA LEU A 78 10.17 -4.01 10.58
C LEU A 78 11.42 -3.36 9.99
N GLY A 79 12.47 -4.13 9.71
CA GLY A 79 13.69 -3.63 9.07
C GLY A 79 13.41 -2.98 7.72
N THR A 80 12.59 -3.62 6.87
CA THR A 80 12.20 -3.04 5.57
C THR A 80 11.39 -1.76 5.71
N ALA A 81 10.48 -1.69 6.67
CA ALA A 81 9.69 -0.48 6.93
C ALA A 81 10.57 0.68 7.42
N THR A 82 11.53 0.40 8.32
CA THR A 82 12.49 1.39 8.81
C THR A 82 13.38 1.92 7.69
N VAL A 83 13.94 1.04 6.85
CA VAL A 83 14.76 1.45 5.70
C VAL A 83 13.93 2.28 4.71
N TRP A 84 12.69 1.86 4.41
CA TRP A 84 11.79 2.62 3.55
C TRP A 84 11.53 4.02 4.09
N ALA A 85 11.15 4.14 5.36
CA ALA A 85 10.88 5.43 5.99
C ALA A 85 12.14 6.33 5.99
N ALA A 86 13.31 5.77 6.32
CA ALA A 86 14.56 6.52 6.29
C ALA A 86 14.88 7.06 4.89
N LEU A 87 14.77 6.22 3.85
CA LEU A 87 15.01 6.65 2.46
C LEU A 87 13.98 7.68 1.99
N TYR A 88 12.71 7.49 2.36
CA TYR A 88 11.60 8.38 2.00
C TYR A 88 11.82 9.80 2.55
N TYR A 89 12.05 9.90 3.87
CA TYR A 89 12.24 11.21 4.51
C TYR A 89 13.62 11.81 4.18
N ALA A 90 14.65 11.00 3.95
CA ALA A 90 15.94 11.50 3.48
C ALA A 90 15.83 12.14 2.09
N ALA A 91 15.15 11.49 1.13
CA ALA A 91 14.93 12.06 -0.20
C ALA A 91 14.16 13.39 -0.14
N ALA A 92 13.14 13.45 0.71
CA ALA A 92 12.38 14.69 0.92
C ALA A 92 13.26 15.80 1.53
N ALA A 93 14.08 15.49 2.53
CA ALA A 93 14.97 16.45 3.20
C ALA A 93 16.07 17.01 2.28
N LEU A 94 16.48 16.27 1.25
CA LEU A 94 17.44 16.72 0.25
C LEU A 94 16.83 17.65 -0.81
N THR A 95 15.51 17.80 -0.84
CA THR A 95 14.80 18.58 -1.85
C THR A 95 14.37 19.93 -1.29
N HIS A 96 14.76 21.03 -1.94
CA HIS A 96 14.19 22.35 -1.66
C HIS A 96 12.84 22.50 -2.39
N PRO A 97 11.67 22.49 -1.71
CA PRO A 97 10.38 22.31 -2.37
C PRO A 97 10.06 23.35 -3.46
N PRO A 98 10.34 24.66 -3.30
CA PRO A 98 10.13 25.64 -4.37
C PRO A 98 10.89 25.35 -5.67
N ALA A 99 12.00 24.61 -5.60
CA ALA A 99 12.80 24.22 -6.77
C ALA A 99 12.35 22.89 -7.39
N ALA A 100 11.42 22.16 -6.76
CA ALA A 100 10.87 20.93 -7.30
C ALA A 100 9.92 21.20 -8.47
N ARG A 101 9.92 20.29 -9.44
CA ARG A 101 9.09 20.38 -10.65
C ARG A 101 7.62 20.17 -10.30
N VAL A 102 6.75 20.72 -11.12
CA VAL A 102 5.30 20.51 -11.07
C VAL A 102 4.91 19.96 -12.44
N PHE A 103 4.07 18.93 -12.47
CA PHE A 103 3.50 18.43 -13.71
C PHE A 103 2.17 19.09 -14.01
N ASP A 104 1.67 18.94 -15.24
CA ASP A 104 0.35 19.43 -15.61
C ASP A 104 -0.74 18.77 -14.74
N ASP A 105 -1.44 19.59 -13.96
CA ASP A 105 -2.55 19.20 -13.10
C ASP A 105 -3.93 19.54 -13.71
N SER A 106 -4.01 19.99 -14.96
CA SER A 106 -5.27 20.44 -15.58
C SER A 106 -6.39 19.39 -15.53
N PHE A 107 -6.05 18.10 -15.65
CA PHE A 107 -6.99 17.00 -15.44
C PHE A 107 -7.36 16.83 -13.97
N LEU A 108 -6.37 16.85 -13.07
CA LEU A 108 -6.56 16.68 -11.62
C LEU A 108 -7.42 17.82 -11.03
N ALA A 109 -7.25 19.04 -11.54
CA ALA A 109 -7.99 20.23 -11.13
C ALA A 109 -9.50 20.11 -11.41
N ARG A 110 -9.91 19.28 -12.38
CA ARG A 110 -11.32 19.01 -12.70
C ARG A 110 -11.95 17.94 -11.80
N LEU A 111 -11.13 17.18 -11.08
CA LEU A 111 -11.61 16.13 -10.19
C LEU A 111 -11.92 16.71 -8.79
N PRO A 112 -13.01 16.24 -8.15
CA PRO A 112 -13.30 16.62 -6.78
C PRO A 112 -12.23 16.06 -5.84
N LEU A 113 -11.88 16.83 -4.81
CA LEU A 113 -11.17 16.28 -3.66
C LEU A 113 -12.15 15.43 -2.86
N VAL A 114 -11.85 14.15 -2.66
CA VAL A 114 -12.76 13.22 -1.97
C VAL A 114 -12.04 12.57 -0.78
N PRO A 115 -12.08 13.19 0.41
CA PRO A 115 -11.32 12.72 1.57
C PRO A 115 -11.67 11.31 2.05
N ALA A 116 -12.85 10.78 1.74
CA ALA A 116 -13.27 9.41 2.05
C ALA A 116 -12.25 8.37 1.55
N PHE A 117 -11.62 8.61 0.40
CA PHE A 117 -10.60 7.74 -0.19
C PHE A 117 -9.31 7.64 0.63
N THR A 118 -9.10 8.50 1.64
CA THR A 118 -7.87 8.47 2.44
C THR A 118 -7.72 7.17 3.22
N SER A 119 -8.82 6.56 3.64
CA SER A 119 -8.82 5.25 4.29
C SER A 119 -8.31 4.13 3.36
N ILE A 120 -8.69 4.17 2.08
CA ILE A 120 -8.16 3.27 1.04
C ILE A 120 -6.67 3.57 0.79
N TYR A 121 -6.29 4.84 0.68
CA TYR A 121 -4.91 5.28 0.46
C TYR A 121 -3.97 4.71 1.53
N LEU A 122 -4.29 4.91 2.81
CA LEU A 122 -3.50 4.42 3.94
C LEU A 122 -3.49 2.87 4.03
N GLY A 123 -4.51 2.22 3.47
CA GLY A 123 -4.59 0.77 3.35
C GLY A 123 -3.38 0.15 2.65
N VAL A 124 -2.61 0.92 1.85
CA VAL A 124 -1.39 0.41 1.19
C VAL A 124 -0.36 -0.16 2.17
N HIS A 125 -0.23 0.43 3.37
CA HIS A 125 0.78 0.04 4.34
C HIS A 125 0.54 -1.38 4.82
N VAL A 126 -0.73 -1.75 4.96
CA VAL A 126 -1.15 -3.10 5.34
C VAL A 126 -1.18 -4.01 4.10
N PHE A 127 -1.74 -3.53 2.99
CA PHE A 127 -1.92 -4.32 1.77
C PHE A 127 -0.59 -4.80 1.19
N SER A 128 0.46 -3.97 1.23
CA SER A 128 1.80 -4.33 0.75
C SER A 128 2.43 -5.53 1.50
N VAL A 129 1.93 -5.83 2.71
CA VAL A 129 2.39 -6.93 3.55
C VAL A 129 1.64 -8.24 3.27
N VAL A 130 0.40 -8.18 2.78
CA VAL A 130 -0.46 -9.35 2.52
C VAL A 130 0.23 -10.43 1.65
N PRO A 131 0.96 -10.09 0.56
CA PRO A 131 1.63 -11.09 -0.28
C PRO A 131 2.64 -11.98 0.45
N TYR A 132 3.32 -11.47 1.47
CA TYR A 132 4.27 -12.25 2.27
C TYR A 132 3.56 -13.39 3.02
N CYS A 133 2.26 -13.28 3.29
CA CYS A 133 1.46 -14.33 3.90
C CYS A 133 1.02 -15.43 2.91
N VAL A 134 1.04 -15.19 1.60
CA VAL A 134 0.53 -16.18 0.61
C VAL A 134 1.60 -16.81 -0.26
N ILE A 135 2.74 -16.14 -0.51
CA ILE A 135 3.80 -16.65 -1.39
C ILE A 135 4.40 -17.96 -0.80
N PRO A 136 4.25 -19.12 -1.43
CA PRO A 136 4.51 -20.40 -0.76
C PRO A 136 5.99 -20.77 -0.68
N GLU A 137 6.80 -20.35 -1.66
CA GLU A 137 8.18 -20.81 -1.81
C GLU A 137 9.19 -19.76 -1.29
N PRO A 138 10.13 -20.11 -0.39
CA PRO A 138 11.13 -19.17 0.15
C PRO A 138 11.98 -18.48 -0.92
N ARG A 139 12.29 -19.19 -2.02
CA ARG A 139 13.03 -18.62 -3.16
C ARG A 139 12.23 -17.52 -3.86
N ILE A 140 10.94 -17.73 -4.07
CA ILE A 140 10.04 -16.73 -4.67
C ILE A 140 9.84 -15.57 -3.70
N LEU A 141 9.68 -15.86 -2.41
CA LEU A 141 9.54 -14.85 -1.35
C LEU A 141 10.77 -13.93 -1.26
N ARG A 142 11.98 -14.49 -1.33
CA ARG A 142 13.22 -13.71 -1.38
C ARG A 142 13.32 -12.83 -2.62
N ARG A 143 12.90 -13.34 -3.78
CA ARG A 143 12.82 -12.54 -5.03
C ARG A 143 11.79 -11.44 -4.91
N TYR A 144 10.66 -11.72 -4.28
CA TYR A 144 9.60 -10.74 -4.04
C TYR A 144 10.08 -9.61 -3.13
N LEU A 145 10.76 -9.94 -2.01
CA LEU A 145 11.44 -9.01 -1.12
C LEU A 145 12.45 -8.13 -1.88
N LEU A 146 13.31 -8.75 -2.69
CA LEU A 146 14.30 -8.03 -3.49
C LEU A 146 13.61 -7.07 -4.47
N GLY A 147 12.53 -7.49 -5.11
CA GLY A 147 11.75 -6.61 -5.98
C GLY A 147 11.17 -5.40 -5.24
N ASN A 148 10.65 -5.58 -4.01
CA ASN A 148 10.23 -4.45 -3.18
C ASN A 148 11.39 -3.51 -2.86
N ALA A 149 12.55 -4.05 -2.47
CA ALA A 149 13.75 -3.24 -2.24
C ALA A 149 14.14 -2.44 -3.49
N LEU A 150 14.09 -3.05 -4.68
CA LEU A 150 14.35 -2.37 -5.95
C LEU A 150 13.32 -1.27 -6.25
N ILE A 151 12.03 -1.51 -6.01
CA ILE A 151 10.98 -0.48 -6.17
C ILE A 151 11.30 0.73 -5.29
N VAL A 152 11.63 0.50 -4.02
CA VAL A 152 11.97 1.56 -3.08
C VAL A 152 13.22 2.31 -3.52
N SER A 153 14.28 1.59 -3.90
CA SER A 153 15.53 2.21 -4.36
C SER A 153 15.34 3.03 -5.63
N LEU A 154 14.63 2.51 -6.64
CA LEU A 154 14.37 3.23 -7.88
C LEU A 154 13.49 4.47 -7.66
N SER A 155 12.47 4.36 -6.80
CA SER A 155 11.64 5.51 -6.43
C SER A 155 12.47 6.57 -5.70
N THR A 156 13.32 6.16 -4.75
CA THR A 156 14.21 7.06 -4.00
C THR A 156 15.18 7.79 -4.93
N ILE A 157 15.81 7.07 -5.86
CA ILE A 157 16.71 7.66 -6.86
C ILE A 157 15.96 8.68 -7.71
N ALA A 158 14.74 8.35 -8.15
CA ALA A 158 13.92 9.25 -8.95
C ALA A 158 13.50 10.51 -8.17
N TRP A 159 13.10 10.39 -6.90
CA TRP A 159 12.73 11.55 -6.08
C TRP A 159 13.89 12.52 -5.88
N VAL A 160 15.13 12.02 -5.75
CA VAL A 160 16.32 12.86 -5.61
C VAL A 160 16.77 13.45 -6.96
N ALA A 161 16.78 12.64 -8.03
CA ALA A 161 17.27 13.08 -9.34
C ALA A 161 16.26 13.96 -10.11
N LEU A 162 14.97 13.72 -9.89
CA LEU A 162 13.85 14.40 -10.52
C LEU A 162 12.79 14.72 -9.45
N PRO A 163 13.05 15.67 -8.53
CA PRO A 163 12.08 16.04 -7.51
C PRO A 163 10.85 16.64 -8.19
N VAL A 164 9.70 16.03 -7.93
CA VAL A 164 8.38 16.48 -8.41
C VAL A 164 7.52 16.69 -7.19
N ARG A 165 6.91 17.87 -7.10
CA ARG A 165 5.96 18.21 -6.07
C ARG A 165 4.55 18.36 -6.60
N LEU A 166 3.59 18.16 -5.71
CA LEU A 166 2.18 18.45 -5.93
C LEU A 166 1.67 19.36 -4.82
N ASP A 167 1.16 20.52 -5.21
CA ASP A 167 0.55 21.46 -4.26
C ASP A 167 -0.84 20.97 -3.87
N ARG A 168 -0.96 20.60 -2.60
CA ARG A 168 -2.21 20.07 -2.06
C ARG A 168 -3.17 21.22 -1.75
N PRO A 169 -4.47 21.09 -2.06
CA PRO A 169 -5.45 22.09 -1.66
C PRO A 169 -5.54 22.18 -0.13
N PRO A 170 -5.90 23.35 0.42
CA PRO A 170 -6.27 23.45 1.82
C PRO A 170 -7.52 22.59 2.09
N ILE A 171 -7.51 21.88 3.21
CA ILE A 171 -8.67 21.14 3.70
C ILE A 171 -9.41 22.06 4.67
N PRO A 172 -10.72 22.30 4.49
CA PRO A 172 -11.49 23.10 5.45
C PRO A 172 -11.32 22.52 6.87
N PRO A 173 -10.95 23.33 7.88
CA PRO A 173 -10.70 22.85 9.25
C PRO A 173 -11.90 22.14 9.88
N ASP A 174 -13.10 22.56 9.51
CA ASP A 174 -14.40 22.10 9.97
C ASP A 174 -14.98 20.95 9.14
N LEU A 175 -14.30 20.52 8.06
CA LEU A 175 -14.77 19.40 7.24
C LEU A 175 -14.88 18.12 8.09
N PRO A 176 -16.10 17.59 8.30
CA PRO A 176 -16.32 16.43 9.16
C PRO A 176 -15.99 15.13 8.43
N GLY A 177 -15.99 14.02 9.17
CA GLY A 177 -15.77 12.69 8.64
C GLY A 177 -14.39 12.12 8.96
N PHE A 178 -14.33 10.79 8.97
CA PHE A 178 -13.12 10.03 9.26
C PHE A 178 -12.08 10.19 8.15
N GLY A 179 -12.50 10.18 6.88
CA GLY A 179 -11.62 10.41 5.75
C GLY A 179 -10.96 11.79 5.78
N ALA A 180 -11.70 12.84 6.14
CA ALA A 180 -11.17 14.20 6.30
C ALA A 180 -10.15 14.30 7.46
N PHE A 181 -10.42 13.63 8.57
CA PHE A 181 -9.47 13.50 9.67
C PHE A 181 -8.17 12.84 9.22
N LEU A 182 -8.25 11.69 8.54
CA LEU A 182 -7.08 10.98 8.03
C LEU A 182 -6.31 11.83 7.02
N LEU A 183 -7.00 12.56 6.14
CA LEU A 183 -6.35 13.39 5.13
C LEU A 183 -5.53 14.52 5.75
N ARG A 184 -6.02 15.13 6.83
CA ARG A 184 -5.26 16.12 7.61
C ARG A 184 -3.98 15.52 8.19
N LEU A 185 -4.03 14.30 8.71
CA LEU A 185 -2.83 13.60 9.20
C LEU A 185 -1.84 13.31 8.07
N VAL A 186 -2.33 12.88 6.90
CA VAL A 186 -1.50 12.66 5.72
C VAL A 186 -0.83 13.98 5.30
N HIS A 187 -1.57 15.08 5.20
CA HIS A 187 -1.00 16.38 4.82
C HIS A 187 0.05 16.90 5.81
N GLN A 188 -0.05 16.53 7.09
CA GLN A 188 0.91 16.91 8.13
C GLN A 188 2.21 16.07 8.08
N ALA A 189 2.09 14.77 7.80
CA ALA A 189 3.22 13.85 7.87
C ALA A 189 3.93 13.65 6.52
N ASP A 190 3.18 13.71 5.41
CA ASP A 190 3.66 13.33 4.10
C ASP A 190 4.32 14.52 3.37
N PRO A 191 5.59 14.44 2.95
CA PRO A 191 6.23 15.50 2.17
C PRO A 191 5.52 15.72 0.83
N ILE A 192 5.52 16.96 0.33
CA ILE A 192 4.90 17.28 -0.96
C ILE A 192 5.80 16.98 -2.16
N THR A 193 7.07 16.58 -1.96
CA THR A 193 8.13 16.54 -2.98
C THR A 193 8.48 15.14 -3.50
N ASN A 194 7.92 14.08 -2.91
CA ASN A 194 8.18 12.68 -3.31
C ASN A 194 7.07 12.14 -4.24
N CYS A 195 6.56 12.97 -5.16
CA CYS A 195 5.41 12.58 -5.98
C CYS A 195 5.77 11.58 -7.09
N PHE A 196 6.77 11.87 -7.92
CA PHE A 196 7.09 11.06 -9.10
C PHE A 196 8.31 10.15 -8.89
N PRO A 197 8.21 8.83 -9.13
CA PRO A 197 7.00 8.04 -9.38
C PRO A 197 6.23 7.75 -8.09
N SER A 198 4.97 7.33 -8.21
CA SER A 198 4.18 6.98 -7.02
C SER A 198 4.63 5.64 -6.43
N ALA A 199 5.30 5.69 -5.28
CA ALA A 199 5.63 4.48 -4.52
C ALA A 199 4.36 3.76 -4.05
N HIS A 200 3.30 4.49 -3.65
CA HIS A 200 2.00 3.93 -3.28
C HIS A 200 1.42 3.04 -4.39
N CYS A 201 1.42 3.53 -5.63
CA CYS A 201 0.95 2.77 -6.79
C CYS A 201 1.89 1.61 -7.13
N SER A 202 3.20 1.83 -7.03
CA SER A 202 4.20 0.79 -7.28
C SER A 202 4.01 -0.41 -6.35
N VAL A 203 3.96 -0.17 -5.04
CA VAL A 203 3.87 -1.25 -4.06
C VAL A 203 2.49 -1.91 -4.05
N SER A 204 1.41 -1.18 -4.35
CA SER A 204 0.06 -1.76 -4.41
C SER A 204 -0.11 -2.66 -5.64
N VAL A 205 0.30 -2.21 -6.82
CA VAL A 205 0.27 -3.04 -8.05
C VAL A 205 1.18 -4.26 -7.88
N TYR A 206 2.37 -4.06 -7.33
CA TYR A 206 3.29 -5.16 -7.07
C TYR A 206 2.74 -6.16 -6.03
N ALA A 207 2.01 -5.67 -5.02
CA ALA A 207 1.33 -6.51 -4.05
C ALA A 207 0.22 -7.35 -4.69
N ALA A 208 -0.63 -6.75 -5.54
CA ALA A 208 -1.62 -7.50 -6.31
C ALA A 208 -0.97 -8.60 -7.16
N ILE A 209 0.15 -8.30 -7.85
CA ILE A 209 0.92 -9.30 -8.58
C ILE A 209 1.42 -10.41 -7.64
N GLY A 210 1.90 -10.06 -6.44
CA GLY A 210 2.29 -11.01 -5.40
C GLY A 210 1.15 -11.95 -4.96
N LEU A 211 -0.10 -11.48 -5.00
CA LEU A 211 -1.28 -12.29 -4.67
C LEU A 211 -1.67 -13.30 -5.77
N ARG A 212 -0.97 -13.36 -6.91
CA ARG A 212 -1.19 -14.42 -7.93
C ARG A 212 -0.97 -15.85 -7.41
N PHE A 213 -0.27 -15.99 -6.28
CA PHE A 213 -0.05 -17.27 -5.60
C PHE A 213 -1.18 -17.65 -4.63
N ALA A 214 -2.14 -16.75 -4.40
CA ALA A 214 -3.30 -16.97 -3.55
C ALA A 214 -4.47 -17.61 -4.33
N PRO A 215 -5.52 -18.08 -3.63
CA PRO A 215 -6.77 -18.47 -4.27
C PRO A 215 -7.38 -17.33 -5.10
N ARG A 216 -8.09 -17.67 -6.18
CA ARG A 216 -8.67 -16.71 -7.13
C ARG A 216 -9.44 -15.55 -6.49
N PRO A 217 -10.30 -15.76 -5.46
CA PRO A 217 -11.02 -14.65 -4.83
C PRO A 217 -10.08 -13.62 -4.18
N LEU A 218 -9.04 -14.09 -3.49
CA LEU A 218 -8.07 -13.20 -2.83
C LEU A 218 -7.19 -12.47 -3.86
N PHE A 219 -6.85 -13.13 -4.97
CA PHE A 219 -6.15 -12.47 -6.08
C PHE A 219 -7.01 -11.39 -6.75
N ALA A 220 -8.29 -11.67 -7.03
CA ALA A 220 -9.23 -10.71 -7.60
C ALA A 220 -9.44 -9.50 -6.67
N TRP A 221 -9.62 -9.75 -5.36
CA TRP A 221 -9.65 -8.69 -4.35
C TRP A 221 -8.35 -7.87 -4.33
N GLY A 222 -7.21 -8.52 -4.50
CA GLY A 222 -5.90 -7.87 -4.63
C GLY A 222 -5.84 -6.88 -5.79
N ILE A 223 -6.30 -7.29 -6.98
CA ILE A 223 -6.37 -6.42 -8.16
C ILE A 223 -7.29 -5.23 -7.91
N PHE A 224 -8.48 -5.47 -7.37
CA PHE A 224 -9.43 -4.41 -7.01
C PHE A 224 -8.80 -3.43 -6.02
N THR A 225 -8.15 -3.93 -4.97
CA THR A 225 -7.50 -3.14 -3.92
C THR A 225 -6.37 -2.27 -4.50
N ALA A 226 -5.52 -2.83 -5.36
CA ALA A 226 -4.46 -2.06 -6.01
C ALA A 226 -5.01 -0.94 -6.90
N ALA A 227 -6.04 -1.22 -7.69
CA ALA A 227 -6.70 -0.21 -8.51
C ALA A 227 -7.35 0.89 -7.65
N ALA A 228 -8.01 0.51 -6.54
CA ALA A 228 -8.61 1.44 -5.60
C ALA A 228 -7.56 2.33 -4.91
N ILE A 229 -6.40 1.78 -4.52
CA ILE A 229 -5.28 2.56 -3.98
C ILE A 229 -4.75 3.53 -5.04
N CYS A 230 -4.53 3.08 -6.27
CA CYS A 230 -4.09 3.97 -7.35
C CYS A 230 -5.09 5.11 -7.58
N ALA A 231 -6.39 4.81 -7.65
CA ALA A 231 -7.43 5.82 -7.78
C ALA A 231 -7.46 6.79 -6.58
N SER A 232 -7.31 6.27 -5.34
CA SER A 232 -7.32 7.11 -4.15
C SER A 232 -6.24 8.19 -4.20
N THR A 233 -5.05 7.88 -4.72
CA THR A 233 -3.94 8.84 -4.79
C THR A 233 -4.29 10.09 -5.61
N ILE A 234 -5.14 9.91 -6.63
CA ILE A 234 -5.65 11.00 -7.46
C ILE A 234 -6.77 11.75 -6.72
N PHE A 235 -7.77 11.04 -6.20
CA PHE A 235 -8.94 11.66 -5.55
C PHE A 235 -8.60 12.42 -4.26
N ILE A 236 -7.51 12.07 -3.58
CA ILE A 236 -7.02 12.80 -2.41
C ILE A 236 -5.85 13.75 -2.73
N ARG A 237 -5.59 14.00 -4.02
CA ARG A 237 -4.55 14.91 -4.53
C ARG A 237 -3.18 14.66 -3.89
N GLN A 238 -2.72 13.42 -3.95
CA GLN A 238 -1.36 13.03 -3.55
C GLN A 238 -0.43 12.82 -4.75
N HIS A 239 -0.99 12.45 -5.89
CA HIS A 239 -0.22 12.12 -7.09
C HIS A 239 -0.87 12.63 -8.37
N TYR A 240 -0.02 12.89 -9.36
CA TYR A 240 -0.43 13.08 -10.75
C TYR A 240 -0.73 11.73 -11.41
N VAL A 241 -1.49 11.74 -12.50
CA VAL A 241 -1.73 10.55 -13.33
C VAL A 241 -0.42 9.96 -13.86
N ALA A 242 0.56 10.82 -14.18
CA ALA A 242 1.90 10.39 -14.60
C ALA A 242 2.63 9.60 -13.50
N ASP A 243 2.51 10.02 -12.24
CA ASP A 243 3.12 9.32 -11.10
C ASP A 243 2.53 7.92 -10.92
N VAL A 244 1.20 7.81 -11.08
CA VAL A 244 0.46 6.53 -11.00
C VAL A 244 0.92 5.59 -12.11
N ALA A 245 0.95 6.09 -13.35
CA ALA A 245 1.37 5.30 -14.50
C ALA A 245 2.84 4.83 -14.38
N ALA A 246 3.74 5.73 -13.98
CA ALA A 246 5.14 5.39 -13.75
C ALA A 246 5.31 4.37 -12.62
N GLY A 247 4.57 4.52 -11.51
CA GLY A 247 4.61 3.57 -10.40
C GLY A 247 4.12 2.18 -10.79
N ALA A 248 2.98 2.10 -11.48
CA ALA A 248 2.47 0.84 -12.02
C ALA A 248 3.44 0.20 -13.03
N GLY A 249 4.10 1.02 -13.87
CA GLY A 249 5.12 0.58 -14.81
C GLY A 249 6.35 -0.01 -14.12
N ILE A 250 6.86 0.64 -13.07
CA ILE A 250 7.97 0.12 -12.24
C ILE A 250 7.58 -1.23 -11.64
N ALA A 251 6.39 -1.33 -11.04
CA ALA A 251 5.90 -2.59 -10.48
C ALA A 251 5.88 -3.73 -11.50
N ALA A 252 5.34 -3.46 -12.69
CA ALA A 252 5.27 -4.44 -13.79
C ALA A 252 6.66 -4.85 -14.27
N LEU A 253 7.58 -3.90 -14.47
CA LEU A 253 8.95 -4.15 -14.90
C LEU A 253 9.72 -5.01 -13.87
N ILE A 254 9.64 -4.66 -12.60
CA ILE A 254 10.28 -5.42 -11.52
C ILE A 254 9.68 -6.81 -11.41
N ALA A 255 8.35 -6.94 -11.41
CA ALA A 255 7.68 -8.24 -11.40
C ALA A 255 8.12 -9.11 -12.58
N TYR A 256 8.29 -8.53 -13.77
CA TYR A 256 8.80 -9.22 -14.94
C TYR A 256 10.25 -9.68 -14.76
N ALA A 257 11.14 -8.79 -14.32
CA ALA A 257 12.55 -9.08 -14.13
C ALA A 257 12.80 -10.20 -13.11
N ILE A 258 12.07 -10.21 -11.99
CA ILE A 258 12.24 -11.23 -10.95
C ILE A 258 11.57 -12.57 -11.27
N THR A 259 10.58 -12.58 -12.18
CA THR A 259 9.87 -13.80 -12.60
C THR A 259 10.54 -14.50 -13.76
N ARG A 260 11.34 -13.80 -14.59
CA ARG A 260 12.19 -14.43 -15.59
C ARG A 260 13.10 -15.47 -14.91
N ARG A 261 12.99 -16.73 -15.33
CA ARG A 261 13.98 -17.76 -14.96
C ARG A 261 15.30 -17.36 -15.65
N PRO A 262 16.44 -17.34 -14.93
CA PRO A 262 17.73 -17.33 -15.62
C PRO A 262 17.73 -18.53 -16.57
N ARG A 263 17.98 -18.31 -17.86
CA ARG A 263 18.28 -19.42 -18.76
C ARG A 263 19.43 -20.19 -18.12
N ALA A 264 19.25 -21.49 -17.87
CA ALA A 264 20.37 -22.35 -17.54
C ALA A 264 21.39 -22.17 -18.67
N ARG A 265 22.58 -21.70 -18.32
CA ARG A 265 23.78 -21.87 -19.14
C ARG A 265 24.42 -23.16 -18.70
#